data_AF-A0A351JY54-F1
#
_entry.id   AF-A0A351JY54-F1
#
_cell.length_a   1.000
_cell.length_b   1.000
_cell.length_c   1.000
_cell.angle_alpha   90.00
_cell.angle_beta   90.00
_cell.angle_gamma   90.00
#
_symmetry.space_group_name_H-M   'P 1'
#
loop_
_entity.id
_entity.type
_entity.pdbx_description
1 polymer ?
#
loop_
_entity_poly.entity_id
_entity_poly.type
_entity_poly.pdbx_seq_one_letter_code
_entity_poly.pdbx_strand_id
1 'polypeptide(L)'
;MEGKMISGIRDNHQRGCVGDFLKSKIQEGSTLSIVSAYFTIYAFEALKGHLTGIEELKFLFGEPRFIQSLDPDKADKKAFKIEDHGLELANRLEQKRVAEECAHWIEDKVQIRSVKQSNLLHGKMYHIARHGIEDAIMGSSNFTVRGLGLSSTGNNIELNLEVD
;
A
#
# COMPACT_ATOMS: atom_id res chain seq x y z
N MET A 1 23.20 -24.44 6.58
CA MET A 1 23.18 -23.13 5.90
C MET A 1 22.29 -23.29 4.68
N GLU A 2 20.98 -23.01 4.82
CA GLU A 2 20.07 -23.02 3.66
C GLU A 2 20.34 -21.77 2.83
N GLY A 3 20.73 -21.98 1.57
CA GLY A 3 20.91 -20.90 0.62
C GLY A 3 19.59 -20.18 0.43
N LYS A 4 19.57 -18.88 0.75
CA LYS A 4 18.46 -17.98 0.44
C LYS A 4 18.13 -18.17 -1.05
N MET A 5 17.00 -18.80 -1.37
CA MET A 5 16.53 -18.94 -2.75
C MET A 5 16.35 -17.52 -3.30
N ILE A 6 17.29 -17.09 -4.14
CA ILE A 6 17.24 -15.80 -4.81
C ILE A 6 16.14 -15.91 -5.86
N SER A 7 14.96 -15.44 -5.48
CA SER A 7 13.81 -15.32 -6.38
C SER A 7 13.33 -13.88 -6.30
N GLY A 8 13.11 -13.27 -7.46
CA GLY A 8 12.41 -11.99 -7.56
C GLY A 8 10.91 -12.10 -7.26
N ILE A 9 10.38 -13.31 -7.04
CA ILE A 9 8.97 -13.51 -6.70
C ILE A 9 8.73 -13.21 -5.22
N ARG A 10 7.65 -12.46 -4.92
CA ARG A 10 7.11 -12.27 -3.57
C ARG A 10 5.65 -12.72 -3.53
N ASP A 11 5.36 -13.70 -2.68
CA ASP A 11 4.05 -14.39 -2.62
C ASP A 11 3.31 -14.22 -1.29
N ASN A 12 3.85 -13.39 -0.38
CA ASN A 12 3.40 -13.24 1.00
C ASN A 12 3.39 -14.56 1.80
N HIS A 13 4.18 -15.53 1.37
CA HIS A 13 4.29 -16.86 1.96
C HIS A 13 5.76 -17.30 2.02
N GLN A 14 6.16 -18.29 1.21
CA GLN A 14 7.50 -18.88 1.25
C GLN A 14 8.56 -18.01 0.60
N ARG A 15 8.18 -17.07 -0.28
CA ARG A 15 9.13 -16.26 -1.05
C ARG A 15 9.22 -14.82 -0.54
N GLY A 16 8.71 -14.54 0.66
CA GLY A 16 8.70 -13.20 1.26
C GLY A 16 7.52 -12.35 0.76
N CYS A 17 7.43 -11.10 1.25
CA CYS A 17 6.31 -10.22 1.01
C CYS A 17 6.74 -8.86 0.42
N VAL A 18 5.76 -8.15 -0.15
CA VAL A 18 5.97 -6.78 -0.69
C VAL A 18 6.32 -5.80 0.43
N GLY A 19 5.74 -5.97 1.62
CA GLY A 19 6.02 -5.12 2.77
C GLY A 19 7.48 -5.11 3.19
N ASP A 20 8.15 -6.27 3.18
CA ASP A 20 9.58 -6.37 3.51
C ASP A 20 10.46 -5.80 2.39
N PHE A 21 10.07 -5.99 1.12
CA PHE A 21 10.71 -5.32 -0.01
C PHE A 21 10.66 -3.79 0.18
N LEU A 22 9.47 -3.22 0.42
CA LEU A 22 9.29 -1.79 0.64
C LEU A 22 10.14 -1.30 1.81
N LYS A 23 10.16 -2.03 2.93
CA LYS A 23 11.00 -1.67 4.09
C LYS A 23 12.50 -1.65 3.76
N SER A 24 12.95 -2.57 2.92
CA SER A 24 14.36 -2.66 2.53
C SER A 24 14.80 -1.58 1.52
N LYS A 25 13.87 -1.03 0.73
CA LYS A 25 14.18 -0.10 -0.37
C LYS A 25 13.84 1.35 -0.06
N ILE A 26 12.80 1.61 0.74
CA ILE A 26 12.43 2.98 1.11
C ILE A 26 13.47 3.54 2.08
N GLN A 27 14.11 4.63 1.66
CA GLN A 27 15.08 5.38 2.45
C GLN A 27 14.65 6.85 2.59
N GLU A 28 15.29 7.58 3.51
CA GLU A 28 15.07 9.01 3.66
C GLU A 28 15.35 9.77 2.35
N GLY A 29 14.42 10.65 1.98
CA GLY A 29 14.44 11.39 0.72
C GLY A 29 14.05 10.58 -0.52
N SER A 30 13.50 9.36 -0.37
CA SER A 30 12.99 8.62 -1.53
C SER A 30 11.74 9.28 -2.12
N THR A 31 11.56 9.18 -3.43
CA THR A 31 10.31 9.50 -4.12
C THR A 31 9.60 8.20 -4.50
N LEU A 32 8.32 8.08 -4.15
CA LEU A 32 7.54 6.86 -4.40
C LEU A 32 6.47 7.10 -5.46
N SER A 33 6.25 6.09 -6.31
CA SER A 33 5.10 6.01 -7.20
C SER A 33 4.38 4.68 -6.97
N ILE A 34 3.13 4.74 -6.51
CA ILE A 34 2.34 3.55 -6.17
C ILE A 34 1.06 3.52 -6.99
N VAL A 35 0.79 2.37 -7.61
CA VAL A 35 -0.48 2.06 -8.25
C VAL A 35 -1.19 0.98 -7.42
N SER A 36 -2.38 1.29 -6.92
CA SER A 36 -3.17 0.34 -6.14
C SER A 36 -4.67 0.50 -6.33
N ALA A 37 -5.46 -0.52 -6.02
CA ALA A 37 -6.92 -0.37 -5.96
C ALA A 37 -7.38 0.07 -4.55
N TYR A 38 -6.61 -0.24 -3.52
CA TYR A 38 -6.95 0.06 -2.13
C TYR A 38 -5.77 0.69 -1.40
N PHE A 39 -6.10 1.58 -0.47
CA PHE A 39 -5.19 2.20 0.48
C PHE A 39 -5.84 2.11 1.87
N THR A 40 -5.15 1.53 2.86
CA THR A 40 -5.64 1.52 4.25
C THR A 40 -4.68 2.24 5.19
N ILE A 41 -5.24 2.98 6.15
CA ILE A 41 -4.47 3.69 7.18
C ILE A 41 -3.60 2.75 8.03
N TYR A 42 -3.98 1.48 8.15
CA TYR A 42 -3.20 0.48 8.89
C TYR A 42 -1.98 -0.01 8.09
N ALA A 43 -2.06 -0.06 6.76
CA ALA A 43 -0.88 -0.31 5.94
C ALA A 43 0.11 0.86 6.01
N PHE A 44 -0.41 2.09 6.07
CA PHE A 44 0.39 3.27 6.38
C PHE A 44 1.06 3.13 7.76
N GLU A 45 0.31 2.85 8.83
CA GLU A 45 0.87 2.72 10.19
C GLU A 45 1.99 1.67 10.25
N ALA A 46 1.78 0.51 9.61
CA ALA A 46 2.77 -0.57 9.57
C ALA A 46 4.07 -0.20 8.83
N LEU A 47 4.05 0.85 7.99
CA LEU A 47 5.20 1.36 7.25
C LEU A 47 5.58 2.80 7.65
N LYS A 48 4.93 3.38 8.65
CA LYS A 48 5.02 4.81 9.00
C LYS A 48 6.46 5.27 9.23
N GLY A 49 7.25 4.45 9.93
CA GLY A 49 8.65 4.78 10.22
C GLY A 49 9.54 4.92 8.98
N HIS A 50 9.09 4.44 7.82
CA HIS A 50 9.81 4.56 6.55
C HIS A 50 9.14 5.60 5.64
N LEU A 51 7.80 5.64 5.64
CA LEU A 51 7.02 6.57 4.81
C LEU A 51 7.10 8.04 5.25
N THR A 52 7.34 8.31 6.53
CA THR A 52 7.41 9.70 7.03
C THR A 52 8.68 10.43 6.60
N GLY A 53 9.76 9.72 6.27
CA GLY A 53 11.03 10.29 5.81
C GLY A 53 11.15 10.44 4.29
N ILE A 54 10.13 10.07 3.51
CA ILE A 54 10.17 10.20 2.05
C ILE A 54 10.05 11.67 1.63
N GLU A 55 10.49 11.97 0.42
CA GLU A 55 10.31 13.30 -0.19
C GLU A 55 8.84 13.49 -0.61
N GLU A 56 8.34 12.60 -1.47
CA GLU A 56 6.96 12.62 -1.95
C GLU A 56 6.43 11.21 -2.27
N LEU A 57 5.10 11.06 -2.30
CA LEU A 57 4.42 9.89 -2.83
C LEU A 57 3.39 10.30 -3.89
N LYS A 58 3.48 9.71 -5.08
CA LYS A 58 2.43 9.74 -6.10
C LYS A 58 1.61 8.46 -6.01
N PHE A 59 0.39 8.56 -5.50
CA PHE A 59 -0.53 7.43 -5.38
C PHE A 59 -1.59 7.49 -6.47
N LEU A 60 -1.68 6.44 -7.28
CA LEU A 60 -2.68 6.28 -8.32
C LEU A 60 -3.64 5.15 -7.97
N PHE A 61 -4.91 5.50 -7.75
CA PHE A 61 -6.01 4.54 -7.72
C PHE A 61 -6.27 4.02 -9.14
N GLY A 62 -5.77 2.81 -9.42
CA GLY A 62 -5.80 2.19 -10.75
C GLY A 62 -7.17 1.65 -11.18
N GLU A 63 -8.10 1.48 -10.24
CA GLU A 63 -9.47 1.03 -10.52
C GLU A 63 -10.49 2.16 -10.30
N PRO A 64 -11.45 2.40 -11.22
CA PRO A 64 -12.43 3.50 -11.12
C PRO A 64 -13.45 3.32 -9.99
N ARG A 65 -13.48 2.16 -9.33
CA ARG A 65 -14.42 1.86 -8.24
C ARG A 65 -14.31 2.89 -7.11
N PHE A 66 -13.12 3.45 -6.88
CA PHE A 66 -12.93 4.53 -5.91
C PHE A 66 -13.79 5.77 -6.25
N ILE A 67 -13.79 6.21 -7.51
CA ILE A 67 -14.61 7.35 -7.96
C ILE A 67 -16.10 7.03 -7.86
N GLN A 68 -16.51 5.81 -8.21
CA GLN A 68 -17.91 5.40 -8.10
C GLN A 68 -18.41 5.38 -6.64
N SER A 69 -17.51 5.17 -5.68
CA SER A 69 -17.86 5.21 -4.26
C SER A 69 -17.84 6.60 -3.60
N LEU A 70 -17.29 7.61 -4.28
CA LEU A 70 -17.26 9.00 -3.82
C LEU A 70 -18.50 9.80 -4.26
N ASP A 71 -19.28 9.28 -5.20
CA ASP A 71 -20.57 9.84 -5.60
C ASP A 71 -21.56 9.70 -4.43
N PRO A 72 -21.99 10.79 -3.76
CA PRO A 72 -22.83 10.73 -2.57
C PRO A 72 -24.15 9.96 -2.78
N ASP A 73 -24.65 9.94 -4.02
CA ASP A 73 -25.91 9.28 -4.40
C ASP A 73 -25.74 7.80 -4.76
N LYS A 74 -24.49 7.35 -4.97
CA LYS A 74 -24.12 5.95 -5.28
C LYS A 74 -23.08 5.37 -4.32
N ALA A 75 -22.72 6.12 -3.27
CA ALA A 75 -21.73 5.75 -2.28
C ALA A 75 -22.20 4.50 -1.55
N ASP A 76 -21.80 3.36 -2.08
CA ASP A 76 -21.92 2.09 -1.42
C ASP A 76 -21.21 2.26 -0.07
N LYS A 77 -21.95 2.22 1.05
CA LYS A 77 -21.46 2.45 2.42
C LYS A 77 -20.25 1.57 2.81
N LYS A 78 -19.86 0.66 1.91
CA LYS A 78 -18.71 -0.24 1.96
C LYS A 78 -17.38 0.42 1.60
N ALA A 79 -17.33 1.54 0.90
CA ALA A 79 -16.04 2.16 0.54
C ALA A 79 -15.34 2.84 1.72
N PHE A 80 -16.10 3.17 2.77
CA PHE A 80 -15.58 3.64 4.06
C PHE A 80 -15.45 2.50 5.08
N LYS A 81 -15.47 1.23 4.66
CA LYS A 81 -15.16 0.11 5.54
C LYS A 81 -13.67 0.17 5.87
N ILE A 82 -13.39 0.88 6.96
CA ILE A 82 -12.20 0.72 7.76
C ILE A 82 -12.32 -0.68 8.39
N GLU A 83 -12.09 -1.73 7.60
CA GLU A 83 -12.23 -3.11 8.04
C GLU A 83 -10.85 -3.72 8.32
N ASP A 84 -10.56 -3.89 9.60
CA ASP A 84 -10.22 -5.22 10.12
C ASP A 84 -11.10 -5.48 11.36
N HIS A 85 -11.45 -6.73 11.57
CA HIS A 85 -12.62 -7.18 12.34
C HIS A 85 -12.62 -6.79 13.83
N GLY A 86 -13.77 -6.34 14.36
CA GLY A 86 -14.08 -6.25 15.80
C GLY A 86 -13.69 -4.92 16.48
N LEU A 87 -14.64 -3.97 16.55
CA LEU A 87 -14.42 -2.65 17.16
C LEU A 87 -14.68 -2.68 18.67
N GLU A 88 -13.65 -2.98 19.47
CA GLU A 88 -13.60 -2.62 20.90
C GLU A 88 -13.26 -1.12 21.06
N LEU A 89 -13.57 -0.51 22.21
CA LEU A 89 -13.36 0.94 22.42
C LEU A 89 -11.88 1.36 22.28
N ALA A 90 -10.94 0.53 22.72
CA ALA A 90 -9.50 0.78 22.56
C ALA A 90 -9.12 0.88 21.06
N ASN A 91 -9.66 -0.03 20.24
CA ASN A 91 -9.44 -0.05 18.78
C ASN A 91 -9.92 1.25 18.12
N ARG A 92 -10.97 1.91 18.66
CA ARG A 92 -11.48 3.17 18.10
C ARG A 92 -10.58 4.37 18.38
N LEU A 93 -10.01 4.46 19.59
CA LEU A 93 -9.10 5.55 19.94
C LEU A 93 -7.78 5.44 19.15
N GLU A 94 -7.27 4.22 19.03
CA GLU A 94 -6.10 3.94 18.21
C GLU A 94 -6.36 4.23 16.73
N GLN A 95 -7.48 3.78 16.18
CA GLN A 95 -7.89 4.09 14.81
C GLN A 95 -7.99 5.60 14.56
N LYS A 96 -8.54 6.38 15.52
CA LYS A 96 -8.62 7.83 15.39
C LYS A 96 -7.22 8.45 15.30
N ARG A 97 -6.30 8.07 16.19
CA ARG A 97 -4.90 8.54 16.18
C ARG A 97 -4.22 8.21 14.86
N VAL A 98 -4.32 6.96 14.41
CA VAL A 98 -3.71 6.49 13.15
C VAL A 98 -4.29 7.24 11.94
N ALA A 99 -5.61 7.47 11.93
CA ALA A 99 -6.26 8.22 10.86
C ALA A 99 -5.80 9.68 10.81
N GLU A 100 -5.70 10.36 11.95
CA GLU A 100 -5.23 11.75 12.04
C GLU A 100 -3.78 11.88 11.56
N GLU A 101 -2.89 10.99 11.99
CA GLU A 101 -1.49 10.98 11.55
C GLU A 101 -1.36 10.67 10.05
N CYS A 102 -2.14 9.71 9.54
CA CYS A 102 -2.17 9.39 8.12
C CYS A 102 -2.69 10.57 7.30
N ALA A 103 -3.71 11.29 7.79
CA ALA A 103 -4.26 12.47 7.11
C ALA A 103 -3.21 13.58 7.00
N HIS A 104 -2.53 13.93 8.10
CA HIS A 104 -1.45 14.92 8.07
C HIS A 104 -0.32 14.52 7.12
N TRP A 105 0.08 13.24 7.11
CA TRP A 105 1.11 12.77 6.18
C TRP A 105 0.65 12.85 4.71
N ILE A 106 -0.62 12.54 4.44
CA ILE A 106 -1.21 12.68 3.10
C ILE A 106 -1.16 14.14 2.63
N GLU A 107 -1.58 15.07 3.49
CA GLU A 107 -1.60 16.50 3.19
C GLU A 107 -0.20 17.07 2.91
N ASP A 108 0.82 16.59 3.63
CA ASP A 108 2.20 17.08 3.51
C ASP A 108 2.94 16.49 2.29
N LYS A 109 2.78 15.18 2.02
CA LYS A 109 3.69 14.44 1.12
C LYS A 109 3.04 13.73 -0.06
N VAL A 110 1.72 13.60 -0.09
CA VAL A 110 1.06 12.64 -0.99
C VAL A 110 0.20 13.33 -2.04
N GLN A 111 0.47 13.01 -3.30
CA GLN A 111 -0.39 13.36 -4.43
C GLN A 111 -1.25 12.16 -4.81
N ILE A 112 -2.57 12.28 -4.66
CA ILE A 112 -3.52 11.22 -4.98
C ILE A 112 -4.23 11.51 -6.29
N ARG A 113 -4.25 10.53 -7.21
CA ARG A 113 -5.04 10.55 -8.45
C ARG A 113 -5.82 9.26 -8.61
N SER A 114 -6.84 9.26 -9.48
CA SER A 114 -7.60 8.07 -9.83
C SER A 114 -7.91 8.03 -11.33
N VAL A 115 -7.90 6.84 -11.91
CA VAL A 115 -8.23 6.61 -13.32
C VAL A 115 -9.74 6.76 -13.54
N LYS A 116 -10.15 7.60 -14.50
CA LYS A 116 -11.56 7.89 -14.79
C LYS A 116 -12.25 6.87 -15.72
N GLN A 117 -11.49 6.19 -16.57
CA GLN A 117 -11.98 5.17 -17.51
C GLN A 117 -10.99 4.01 -17.52
N SER A 118 -11.43 2.81 -17.13
CA SER A 118 -10.54 1.64 -17.07
C SER A 118 -10.85 0.67 -18.19
N ASN A 119 -9.87 0.49 -19.08
CA ASN A 119 -9.82 -0.63 -20.01
C ASN A 119 -8.56 -1.47 -19.70
N LEU A 120 -8.39 -1.98 -18.47
CA LEU A 120 -7.38 -3.01 -18.06
C LEU A 120 -6.15 -2.57 -17.22
N LEU A 121 -6.26 -1.62 -16.27
CA LEU A 121 -5.19 -1.42 -15.28
C LEU A 121 -5.52 -2.11 -13.95
N HIS A 122 -5.37 -3.44 -13.89
CA HIS A 122 -5.58 -4.23 -12.67
C HIS A 122 -4.30 -4.57 -11.89
N GLY A 123 -3.13 -4.29 -12.50
CA GLY A 123 -1.82 -4.48 -11.89
C GLY A 123 -1.53 -3.44 -10.81
N LYS A 124 -0.79 -3.85 -9.79
CA LYS A 124 -0.31 -2.99 -8.72
C LYS A 124 1.19 -2.86 -8.89
N MET A 125 1.69 -1.68 -8.63
CA MET A 125 3.10 -1.37 -8.80
C MET A 125 3.55 -0.49 -7.66
N TYR A 126 4.77 -0.74 -7.20
CA TYR A 126 5.47 0.08 -6.25
C TYR A 126 6.82 0.39 -6.86
N HIS A 127 7.09 1.66 -7.09
CA HIS A 127 8.35 2.17 -7.61
C HIS A 127 8.93 3.15 -6.59
N ILE A 128 10.22 2.97 -6.30
CA ILE A 128 10.99 3.77 -5.34
C ILE A 128 12.19 4.32 -6.10
N ALA A 129 12.32 5.65 -6.12
CA ALA A 129 13.43 6.33 -6.75
C ALA A 129 14.21 7.16 -5.73
N ARG A 130 15.55 7.10 -5.79
CA ARG A 130 16.44 7.93 -4.96
C ARG A 130 17.81 8.08 -5.62
N HIS A 131 18.23 9.32 -5.89
CA HIS A 131 19.57 9.62 -6.43
C HIS A 131 19.98 8.79 -7.66
N GLY A 132 19.03 8.49 -8.57
CA GLY A 132 19.28 7.67 -9.76
C GLY A 132 19.25 6.16 -9.55
N ILE A 133 19.03 5.69 -8.31
CA ILE A 133 18.69 4.30 -8.02
C ILE A 133 17.16 4.16 -8.11
N GLU A 134 16.71 3.16 -8.86
CA GLU A 134 15.31 2.82 -8.99
C GLU A 134 15.09 1.35 -8.60
N ASP A 135 14.13 1.12 -7.71
CA ASP A 135 13.67 -0.21 -7.32
C ASP A 135 12.18 -0.32 -7.62
N ALA A 136 11.74 -1.44 -8.19
CA ALA A 136 10.33 -1.68 -8.42
C ALA A 136 9.88 -3.09 -8.11
N ILE A 137 8.62 -3.22 -7.71
CA ILE A 137 7.92 -4.49 -7.59
C ILE A 137 6.51 -4.33 -8.15
N MET A 138 6.08 -5.29 -8.96
CA MET A 138 4.78 -5.27 -9.61
C MET A 138 4.06 -6.61 -9.45
N GLY A 139 2.74 -6.56 -9.27
CA GLY A 139 1.94 -7.76 -9.09
C GLY A 139 0.51 -7.49 -8.67
N SER A 140 0.00 -8.32 -7.77
CA SER A 140 -1.40 -8.30 -7.33
C SER A 140 -1.63 -7.59 -5.98
N SER A 141 -0.57 -7.36 -5.19
CA SER A 141 -0.64 -6.81 -3.83
C SER A 141 -1.17 -5.38 -3.78
N ASN A 142 -2.31 -5.18 -3.11
CA ASN A 142 -2.82 -3.85 -2.78
C ASN A 142 -2.10 -3.23 -1.57
N PHE A 143 -2.21 -1.90 -1.40
CA PHE A 143 -1.69 -1.17 -0.24
C PHE A 143 -2.60 -1.38 0.99
N THR A 144 -2.62 -2.62 1.47
CA THR A 144 -3.34 -3.07 2.66
C THR A 144 -2.43 -3.97 3.50
N VAL A 145 -2.68 -4.11 4.80
CA VAL A 145 -1.82 -4.91 5.70
C VAL A 145 -1.65 -6.34 5.17
N ARG A 146 -2.75 -7.00 4.81
CA ARG A 146 -2.73 -8.39 4.30
C ARG A 146 -2.26 -8.49 2.86
N GLY A 147 -2.50 -7.47 2.04
CA GLY A 147 -2.03 -7.42 0.64
C GLY A 147 -0.51 -7.25 0.55
N LEU A 148 0.07 -6.47 1.47
CA LEU A 148 1.53 -6.28 1.58
C LEU A 148 2.22 -7.41 2.36
N GLY A 149 1.48 -8.36 2.92
CA GLY A 149 2.05 -9.45 3.73
C GLY A 149 2.59 -8.99 5.08
N LEU A 150 2.02 -7.93 5.66
CA LEU A 150 2.45 -7.31 6.93
C LEU A 150 1.67 -7.83 8.15
N SER A 151 0.63 -8.65 7.96
CA SER A 151 -0.06 -9.31 9.08
C SER A 151 0.77 -10.46 9.63
N SER A 152 0.65 -10.75 10.92
CA SER A 152 1.26 -11.92 11.55
C SER A 152 0.60 -13.23 11.10
N THR A 153 -0.70 -13.20 10.75
CA THR A 153 -1.45 -14.34 10.25
C THR A 153 -2.46 -13.91 9.18
N GLY A 154 -2.84 -14.83 8.29
CA GLY A 154 -3.92 -14.59 7.32
C GLY A 154 -3.61 -13.54 6.25
N ASN A 155 -2.35 -13.39 5.85
CA ASN A 155 -1.97 -12.60 4.68
C ASN A 155 -2.62 -13.17 3.41
N ASN A 156 -2.90 -12.28 2.45
CA ASN A 156 -3.37 -12.71 1.14
C ASN A 156 -2.26 -13.48 0.43
N ILE A 157 -2.63 -14.53 -0.30
CA ILE A 157 -1.74 -15.10 -1.32
C ILE A 157 -1.72 -14.12 -2.48
N GLU A 158 -0.55 -13.60 -2.79
CA GLU A 158 -0.35 -12.63 -3.86
C GLU A 158 0.74 -13.14 -4.80
N LEU A 159 0.87 -12.56 -5.98
CA LEU A 159 1.98 -12.84 -6.89
C LEU A 159 2.58 -11.53 -7.35
N ASN A 160 3.83 -11.30 -6.96
CA ASN A 160 4.57 -10.11 -7.32
C ASN A 160 5.96 -10.47 -7.82
N LEU A 161 6.52 -9.61 -8.66
CA LEU A 161 7.85 -9.74 -9.25
C LEU A 161 8.62 -8.44 -9.01
N GLU A 162 9.79 -8.56 -8.38
CA GLU A 162 10.80 -7.50 -8.33
C GLU A 162 11.34 -7.26 -9.74
N VAL A 163 11.42 -5.99 -10.12
CA VAL A 163 11.88 -5.55 -11.44
C VAL A 163 13.30 -5.01 -11.27
N ASP A 164 14.23 -5.58 -12.04
CA ASP A 164 15.62 -5.16 -12.16
C ASP A 164 15.79 -4.06 -13.24
#